data_AF-A0A0D6JUL6-F1
#
_entry.id   AF-A0A0D6JUL6-F1
#
_cell.length_a   1.000
_cell.length_b   1.000
_cell.length_c   1.000
_cell.angle_alpha   90.00
_cell.angle_beta   90.00
_cell.angle_gamma   90.00
#
_symmetry.space_group_name_H-M   'P 1'
#
loop_
_entity.id
_entity.type
_entity.pdbx_description
1 polymer ?
#
loop_
_entity_poly.entity_id
_entity_poly.type
_entity_poly.pdbx_seq_one_letter_code
_entity_poly.pdbx_strand_id
1 'polypeptide(L)' 'MYTMSSDDFSVHLRDCDEAGSGIPITSLPDEVTSLDDLPCSCWDEFDSFDELD' A
#
# COMPACT_ATOMS: atom_id res chain seq x y z
N MET A 1 4.03 -0.52 8.06
CA MET A 1 3.47 0.86 8.18
C MET A 1 3.24 1.40 6.77
N TYR A 2 2.05 1.91 6.47
CA TYR A 2 1.59 2.12 5.08
C TYR A 2 1.47 3.60 4.75
N THR A 3 1.43 3.92 3.47
CA THR A 3 1.26 5.30 2.99
C THR A 3 0.37 5.31 1.75
N MET A 4 -0.42 6.36 1.58
CA MET A 4 -1.29 6.54 0.43
C MET A 4 -0.71 7.64 -0.46
N SER A 5 -0.51 7.38 -1.76
CA SER A 5 -0.03 8.41 -2.68
C SER A 5 -1.01 9.57 -2.74
N SER A 6 -0.50 10.80 -2.64
CA SER A 6 -1.34 12.01 -2.77
C SER A 6 -1.72 12.31 -4.22
N ASP A 7 -1.04 11.67 -5.19
CA ASP A 7 -1.21 11.93 -6.62
C ASP A 7 -2.27 10.99 -7.23
N ASP A 8 -2.22 9.71 -6.86
CA ASP A 8 -3.05 8.64 -7.44
C ASP A 8 -3.98 7.96 -6.42
N PHE A 9 -3.91 8.33 -5.13
CA PHE A 9 -4.70 7.73 -4.03
C PHE A 9 -4.51 6.21 -3.85
N SER A 10 -3.56 5.61 -4.57
CA SER A 10 -3.13 4.23 -4.36
C SER A 10 -2.41 4.07 -3.03
N VAL A 11 -2.50 2.87 -2.45
CA VAL A 11 -1.80 2.54 -1.20
C VAL A 11 -0.48 1.83 -1.52
N HIS A 12 0.55 2.22 -0.77
CA HIS A 12 1.93 1.80 -0.94
C HIS A 12 2.56 1.45 0.41
N LEU A 13 3.66 0.72 0.36
CA LEU A 13 4.55 0.59 1.51
C LEU A 13 5.25 1.92 1.79
N ARG A 14 5.52 2.22 3.06
CA ARG A 14 6.15 3.49 3.45
C ARG A 14 7.52 3.73 2.78
N ASP A 15 8.22 2.66 2.43
CA ASP A 15 9.52 2.68 1.75
C ASP A 15 9.41 2.49 0.23
N CYS A 16 8.21 2.55 -0.35
CA CYS A 16 8.02 2.48 -1.79
C CYS A 16 8.32 3.83 -2.45
N ASP A 17 9.21 3.83 -3.44
CA ASP A 17 9.62 5.05 -4.18
C ASP A 17 8.44 5.66 -4.97
N GLU A 18 7.53 4.82 -5.48
CA GLU A 18 6.32 5.26 -6.20
C GLU A 18 5.32 6.01 -5.30
N ALA A 19 5.37 5.81 -3.99
CA ALA A 19 4.47 6.47 -3.05
C ALA A 19 4.72 7.99 -2.97
N GLY A 20 5.94 8.44 -3.27
CA GLY A 20 6.35 9.84 -3.20
C GLY A 20 6.06 10.49 -1.83
N SER A 21 5.55 11.73 -1.84
CA SER A 21 5.06 12.42 -0.64
C SER A 21 3.68 11.90 -0.22
N GLY A 22 3.57 10.58 -0.04
CA GLY A 22 2.35 9.92 0.38
C GLY A 22 1.91 10.35 1.79
N ILE A 23 0.62 10.22 2.04
CA ILE A 23 -0.02 10.47 3.33
C ILE A 23 0.12 9.20 4.18
N PRO A 24 0.71 9.26 5.38
CA PRO A 24 0.81 8.08 6.24
C PRO A 24 -0.58 7.62 6.66
N ILE A 25 -0.87 6.34 6.49
CA ILE A 25 -2.13 5.72 6.93
C ILE A 25 -1.83 4.63 7.96
N THR A 26 -2.71 4.50 8.94
CA THR A 26 -2.57 3.52 10.02
C THR A 26 -3.14 2.15 9.66
N SER A 27 -3.98 2.09 8.63
CA SER A 27 -4.73 0.89 8.23
C SER A 27 -5.10 0.98 6.75
N LEU A 28 -5.30 -0.17 6.13
CA LEU A 28 -5.79 -0.28 4.76
C LEU A 28 -7.29 0.11 4.70
N PRO A 29 -7.78 0.63 3.56
CA PRO A 29 -9.20 0.87 3.34
C PRO A 29 -10.03 -0.42 3.45
N ASP A 30 -11.27 -0.35 3.95
CA ASP A 30 -12.18 -1.51 4.05
C ASP A 30 -12.49 -2.19 2.70
N GLU A 31 -12.33 -1.47 1.57
CA GLU A 31 -12.50 -2.03 0.22
C GLU A 31 -11.29 -2.86 -0.23
N VAL A 32 -10.17 -2.77 0.48
CA VAL A 32 -8.95 -3.54 0.19
C VAL A 32 -8.98 -4.81 1.04
N THR A 33 -9.32 -5.92 0.39
CA THR A 33 -9.40 -7.24 1.05
C THR A 33 -8.26 -8.17 0.66
N SER A 34 -7.56 -7.87 -0.43
CA SER A 34 -6.36 -8.55 -0.90
C SER A 34 -5.27 -7.57 -1.32
N LEU A 35 -4.03 -8.04 -1.37
CA LEU A 35 -2.91 -7.31 -1.97
C LEU A 35 -3.13 -7.05 -3.46
N ASP A 36 -3.86 -7.94 -4.13
CA ASP A 36 -4.23 -7.79 -5.55
C ASP A 36 -5.15 -6.58 -5.81
N ASP A 37 -5.86 -6.11 -4.78
CA ASP A 37 -6.65 -4.86 -4.86
C ASP A 37 -5.75 -3.60 -4.88
N LEU A 38 -4.45 -3.75 -4.60
CA LEU A 38 -3.52 -2.65 -4.54
C LEU A 38 -2.76 -2.53 -5.87
N PRO A 39 -2.87 -1.38 -6.57
CA PRO A 39 -2.31 -1.22 -7.91
C PRO A 39 -0.78 -1.06 -7.96
N CYS A 40 -0.08 -1.20 -6.83
CA CYS A 40 1.37 -0.98 -6.74
C CYS A 40 2.14 -2.30 -6.84
N SER A 41 3.15 -2.33 -7.71
CA SER A 41 4.06 -3.47 -7.86
C SER A 41 4.91 -3.77 -6.60
N CYS A 42 4.95 -2.84 -5.65
CA CYS A 42 5.55 -3.07 -4.34
C CYS A 42 4.86 -4.15 -3.51
N TRP A 43 3.60 -4.49 -3.85
CA TRP A 43 2.84 -5.53 -3.19
C TRP A 43 3.06 -6.93 -3.79
N ASP A 44 3.63 -7.04 -5.00
CA ASP A 44 4.00 -8.33 -5.63
C ASP A 44 5.06 -9.09 -4.81
N GLU A 45 5.78 -8.43 -3.90
CA GLU A 45 6.73 -9.09 -3.00
C GLU A 45 6.05 -9.88 -1.88
N PHE A 46 4.75 -9.63 -1.64
CA PHE A 46 3.98 -10.23 -0.57
C PHE A 46 2.86 -11.09 -1.17
N ASP A 47 2.70 -12.32 -0.68
CA ASP A 47 1.61 -13.20 -1.11
C ASP A 47 0.31 -12.87 -0.36
N SER A 48 0.39 -12.23 0.82
CA SER A 48 -0.77 -11.87 1.64
C SER A 48 -0.49 -10.77 2.66
N PHE A 49 -1.56 -10.14 3.18
CA PHE A 49 -1.44 -9.15 4.27
C PHE A 49 -0.84 -9.71 5.55
N ASP A 50 -0.93 -11.02 5.78
CA ASP A 50 -0.30 -11.70 6.92
C ASP A 50 1.24 -11.64 6.88
N GLU A 51 1.86 -11.35 5.73
CA GLU A 51 3.31 -11.16 5.62
C GLU A 51 3.77 -9.73 5.96
N LEU A 52 2.84 -8.81 6.16
CA LEU A 52 3.12 -7.42 6.54
C LEU A 52 3.16 -7.28 8.07
N ASP A 53 4.24 -7.78 8.69
CA ASP A 53 4.48 -7.66 10.14
C ASP A 53 4.65 -6.19 10.60
#